data_AF-U3TXU1-F1
#
_entry.id   AF-U3TXU1-F1
#
_cell.length_a   1.000
_cell.length_b   1.000
_cell.length_c   1.000
_cell.angle_alpha   90.00
_cell.angle_beta   90.00
_cell.angle_gamma   90.00
#
_symmetry.space_group_name_H-M   'P 1'
#
loop_
_entity.id
_entity.type
_entity.pdbx_description
1 polymer ?
#
loop_
_entity_poly.entity_id
_entity_poly.type
_entity_poly.pdbx_seq_one_letter_code
_entity_poly.pdbx_strand_id
1 'polypeptide(L)'
;MIGENTLTTVPDDKRPLESIAARYKIGMLGMLEANPGVDPWLPKAGTQLTVPLQMLLPDAPREGIVINLAELRLYYYSKGEGRVVVYPIGIGQLGAATPNMVTSISQKIPNPTWTPTVNIRKRYAKEGITLPAMVPAGPG
;
A
#
# COMPACT_ATOMS: atom_id res chain seq x y z
N MET A 1 16.57 14.13 0.68
CA MET A 1 16.44 12.67 0.44
C MET A 1 16.44 11.98 1.80
N ILE A 2 15.69 10.89 1.95
CA ILE A 2 15.67 10.08 3.18
C ILE A 2 15.86 8.59 2.82
N GLY A 3 16.31 7.78 3.78
CA GLY A 3 16.53 6.35 3.60
C GLY A 3 17.75 6.01 2.73
N GLU A 4 18.13 4.73 2.74
CA GLU A 4 19.25 4.20 1.97
C GLU A 4 18.85 2.87 1.34
N ASN A 5 19.12 2.72 0.03
CA ASN A 5 18.86 1.46 -0.65
C ASN A 5 19.71 0.36 -0.05
N THR A 6 19.12 -0.83 0.10
CA THR A 6 19.82 -1.99 0.63
C THR A 6 19.65 -3.18 -0.29
N LEU A 7 20.56 -4.14 -0.18
CA LEU A 7 20.50 -5.39 -0.93
C LEU A 7 19.94 -6.47 -0.01
N THR A 8 19.07 -7.31 -0.56
CA THR A 8 18.54 -8.48 0.13
C THR A 8 18.63 -9.70 -0.78
N THR A 9 18.86 -10.87 -0.20
CA THR A 9 18.94 -12.11 -0.95
C THR A 9 17.59 -12.81 -0.90
N VAL A 10 17.10 -13.29 -2.05
CA VAL A 10 15.87 -14.07 -2.12
C VAL A 10 16.07 -15.38 -1.34
N PRO A 11 15.30 -15.62 -0.26
CA PRO A 11 15.37 -16.87 0.48
C PRO A 11 14.85 -18.05 -0.35
N ASP A 12 15.38 -19.24 -0.11
CA ASP A 12 14.89 -20.47 -0.74
C ASP A 12 13.65 -21.03 -0.01
N ASP A 13 12.62 -20.19 0.12
CA ASP A 13 11.37 -20.52 0.82
C ASP A 13 10.14 -20.53 -0.10
N LYS A 14 10.38 -20.36 -1.41
CA LYS A 14 9.36 -20.34 -2.49
C LYS A 14 8.24 -19.32 -2.28
N ARG A 15 8.47 -18.27 -1.48
CA ARG A 15 7.50 -17.20 -1.30
C ARG A 15 7.56 -16.19 -2.46
N PRO A 16 6.42 -15.55 -2.78
CA PRO A 16 6.39 -14.52 -3.81
C PRO A 16 7.20 -13.29 -3.40
N LEU A 17 7.55 -12.44 -4.37
CA LEU A 17 8.26 -11.18 -4.15
C LEU A 17 7.54 -10.28 -3.13
N GLU A 18 6.20 -10.34 -3.09
CA GLU A 18 5.38 -9.60 -2.13
C GLU A 18 5.73 -9.89 -0.66
N SER A 19 6.21 -11.10 -0.36
CA SER A 19 6.66 -11.43 0.99
C SER A 19 7.90 -10.63 1.41
N ILE A 20 8.82 -10.39 0.47
CA ILE A 20 10.02 -9.56 0.66
C ILE A 20 9.61 -8.09 0.75
N ALA A 21 8.74 -7.64 -0.16
CA ALA A 21 8.20 -6.28 -0.17
C ALA A 21 7.54 -5.94 1.19
N ALA A 22 6.67 -6.82 1.69
CA ALA A 22 6.00 -6.68 2.98
C ALA A 22 6.99 -6.63 4.16
N ARG A 23 8.04 -7.46 4.14
CA ARG A 23 9.09 -7.46 5.18
C ARG A 23 9.79 -6.10 5.29
N TYR A 24 10.10 -5.49 4.15
CA TYR A 24 10.76 -4.18 4.09
C TYR A 24 9.78 -3.00 4.07
N LYS A 25 8.47 -3.26 4.12
CA LYS A 25 7.40 -2.26 4.00
C LYS A 25 7.54 -1.39 2.74
N ILE A 26 7.92 -2.01 1.64
CA ILE A 26 7.97 -1.39 0.32
C ILE A 26 6.77 -1.88 -0.50
N GLY A 27 6.18 -0.98 -1.29
CA GLY A 27 5.09 -1.34 -2.20
C GLY A 27 5.60 -2.20 -3.35
N MET A 28 4.77 -3.14 -3.81
CA MET A 28 5.11 -4.08 -4.88
C MET A 28 5.66 -3.39 -6.14
N LEU A 29 5.06 -2.27 -6.55
CA LEU A 29 5.50 -1.54 -7.75
C LEU A 29 6.94 -1.06 -7.63
N GLY A 30 7.33 -0.50 -6.48
CA GLY A 30 8.71 -0.06 -6.26
C GLY A 30 9.71 -1.23 -6.28
N MET A 31 9.33 -2.40 -5.76
CA MET A 31 10.17 -3.60 -5.86
C MET A 31 10.37 -4.04 -7.31
N LEU A 32 9.33 -3.98 -8.15
CA LEU A 32 9.42 -4.34 -9.57
C LEU A 32 10.25 -3.33 -10.37
N GLU A 33 10.07 -2.03 -10.12
CA GLU A 33 10.85 -0.97 -10.77
C GLU A 33 12.35 -1.07 -10.44
N ALA A 34 12.68 -1.36 -9.18
CA ALA A 34 14.07 -1.50 -8.74
C ALA A 34 14.74 -2.81 -9.20
N ASN A 35 13.96 -3.81 -9.61
CA ASN A 35 14.47 -5.14 -9.99
C ASN A 35 13.86 -5.62 -11.32
N PRO A 36 14.25 -5.02 -12.47
CA PRO A 36 13.70 -5.41 -13.76
C PRO A 36 13.90 -6.91 -14.06
N GLY A 37 12.83 -7.59 -14.47
CA GLY A 37 12.86 -9.01 -14.85
C GLY A 37 12.78 -10.00 -13.69
N VAL A 38 12.61 -9.53 -12.44
CA VAL A 38 12.30 -10.42 -11.33
C VAL A 38 10.91 -11.05 -11.52
N ASP A 39 10.77 -12.35 -11.23
CA ASP A 39 9.48 -13.02 -11.21
C ASP A 39 8.69 -12.60 -9.94
N PRO A 40 7.50 -11.98 -10.08
CA PRO A 40 6.68 -11.58 -8.94
C PRO A 40 6.17 -12.75 -8.08
N TRP A 41 5.96 -13.91 -8.71
CA TRP A 41 5.31 -15.08 -8.12
C TRP A 41 6.30 -16.05 -7.53
N LEU A 42 7.42 -16.27 -8.22
CA LEU A 42 8.46 -17.18 -7.77
C LEU A 42 9.86 -16.60 -8.06
N PRO A 43 10.30 -15.58 -7.28
CA PRO A 43 11.63 -15.01 -7.45
C PRO A 43 12.69 -16.10 -7.25
N LYS A 44 13.71 -16.11 -8.10
CA LYS A 44 14.78 -17.13 -8.06
C LYS A 44 15.59 -17.00 -6.77
N ALA A 45 15.65 -18.08 -5.98
CA ALA A 45 16.43 -18.14 -4.76
C ALA A 45 17.91 -17.81 -4.99
N GLY A 46 18.52 -17.12 -4.01
CA GLY A 46 19.92 -16.68 -4.08
C GLY A 46 20.17 -15.43 -4.96
N THR A 47 19.16 -14.96 -5.69
CA THR A 47 19.23 -13.69 -6.41
C THR A 47 19.34 -12.52 -5.43
N GLN A 48 20.19 -11.54 -5.74
CA GLN A 48 20.21 -10.27 -5.00
C GLN A 48 19.15 -9.32 -5.56
N LEU A 49 18.34 -8.77 -4.67
CA LEU A 49 17.34 -7.75 -4.97
C LEU A 49 17.73 -6.44 -4.31
N THR A 50 17.55 -5.35 -5.06
CA THR A 50 17.62 -3.99 -4.55
C THR A 50 16.31 -3.65 -3.86
N VAL A 51 16.38 -3.22 -2.61
CA VAL A 51 15.24 -2.71 -1.84
C VAL A 51 15.31 -1.18 -1.87
N PRO A 52 14.39 -0.50 -2.59
CA PRO A 52 14.45 0.94 -2.80
C PRO A 52 13.88 1.72 -1.60
N LEU A 53 14.61 1.75 -0.49
CA LEU A 53 14.25 2.52 0.72
C LEU A 53 14.58 4.00 0.58
N GLN A 54 15.48 4.39 -0.34
CA GLN A 54 15.83 5.77 -0.57
C GLN A 54 14.73 6.49 -1.35
N MET A 55 14.30 7.66 -0.87
CA MET A 55 13.26 8.44 -1.54
C MET A 55 13.38 9.94 -1.31
N LEU A 56 12.76 10.69 -2.20
CA LEU A 56 12.51 12.12 -2.03
C LEU A 56 11.20 12.31 -1.26
N LEU A 57 11.20 13.27 -0.36
CA LEU A 57 9.96 13.67 0.30
C LEU A 57 9.11 14.47 -0.69
N PRO A 58 7.78 14.31 -0.67
CA PRO A 58 6.90 15.09 -1.53
C PRO A 58 7.02 16.58 -1.22
N ASP A 59 6.78 17.40 -2.24
CA ASP A 59 6.68 18.85 -2.10
C ASP A 59 5.31 19.21 -1.52
N ALA A 60 5.17 19.04 -0.20
CA ALA A 60 3.94 19.28 0.55
C ALA A 60 4.29 19.67 2.00
N PRO A 61 3.35 20.31 2.75
CA PRO A 61 3.54 20.59 4.17
C PRO A 61 3.88 19.30 4.94
N ARG A 62 4.97 19.34 5.71
CA ARG A 62 5.46 18.20 6.51
C ARG A 62 4.72 18.12 7.85
N GLU A 63 3.40 18.08 7.79
CA GLU A 63 2.52 17.98 8.97
C GLU A 63 1.45 16.91 8.75
N GLY A 64 1.20 16.11 9.79
CA GLY A 64 0.10 15.15 9.78
C GLY A 64 0.34 14.03 8.76
N ILE A 65 -0.62 13.82 7.86
CA ILE A 65 -0.58 12.75 6.86
C ILE A 65 -0.59 13.37 5.47
N VAL A 66 0.40 12.99 4.65
CA VAL A 66 0.44 13.32 3.21
C VAL A 66 0.35 12.01 2.43
N ILE A 67 -0.56 11.94 1.47
CA ILE A 67 -0.73 10.77 0.59
C ILE A 67 -0.28 11.15 -0.82
N ASN A 68 0.71 10.44 -1.35
CA ASN A 68 1.13 10.55 -2.75
C ASN A 68 0.56 9.38 -3.54
N LEU A 69 -0.47 9.64 -4.35
CA LEU A 69 -1.15 8.63 -5.15
C LEU A 69 -0.30 8.12 -6.32
N ALA A 70 0.62 8.94 -6.86
CA ALA A 70 1.50 8.52 -7.95
C ALA A 70 2.55 7.50 -7.49
N GLU A 71 3.03 7.64 -6.26
CA GLU A 71 4.00 6.72 -5.66
C GLU A 71 3.35 5.62 -4.80
N LEU A 72 2.02 5.66 -4.61
CA LEU A 72 1.28 4.77 -3.72
C LEU A 72 1.87 4.73 -2.29
N ARG A 73 2.16 5.91 -1.73
CA ARG A 73 2.78 6.09 -0.42
C ARG A 73 2.01 7.03 0.49
N LEU A 74 1.97 6.71 1.78
CA LEU A 74 1.50 7.56 2.86
C LEU A 74 2.70 7.98 3.72
N TYR A 75 2.83 9.28 3.93
CA TYR A 75 3.84 9.92 4.77
C TYR A 75 3.18 10.44 6.04
N TYR A 76 3.60 9.94 7.20
CA TYR A 76 3.13 10.42 8.51
C TYR A 76 4.23 11.24 9.20
N TYR A 77 3.97 12.54 9.35
CA TYR A 77 4.81 13.49 10.07
C TYR A 77 4.29 13.67 11.50
N SER A 78 4.99 13.09 12.45
CA SER A 78 4.61 13.18 13.86
C SER A 78 4.95 14.56 14.43
N LYS A 79 4.04 15.13 15.23
CA LYS A 79 4.22 16.47 15.81
C LYS A 79 5.38 16.47 16.81
N GLY A 80 6.33 17.38 16.61
CA GLY A 80 7.43 17.63 17.53
C GLY A 80 8.61 16.64 17.47
N GLU A 81 8.52 15.57 16.67
CA GLU A 81 9.56 14.53 16.65
C GLU A 81 10.55 14.67 15.48
N GLY A 82 10.28 15.57 14.52
CA GLY A 82 11.16 15.78 13.34
C GLY A 82 11.34 14.54 12.46
N ARG A 83 10.52 13.50 12.66
CA ARG A 83 10.60 12.22 11.94
C ARG A 83 9.39 12.03 11.03
N VAL A 84 9.61 11.27 9.97
CA VAL A 84 8.59 10.85 9.03
C VAL A 84 8.56 9.32 8.96
N VAL A 85 7.36 8.75 8.97
CA VAL A 85 7.15 7.31 8.76
C VAL A 85 6.43 7.13 7.44
N VAL A 86 6.97 6.28 6.57
CA VAL A 86 6.42 6.02 5.24
C VAL A 86 5.80 4.64 5.20
N TYR A 87 4.58 4.56 4.67
CA TYR A 87 3.84 3.31 4.49
C TYR A 87 3.44 3.16 3.02
N PRO A 88 3.56 1.96 2.43
CA PRO A 88 2.96 1.68 1.14
C PRO A 88 1.44 1.59 1.31
N ILE A 89 0.69 2.05 0.31
CA ILE A 89 -0.77 2.00 0.29
C ILE A 89 -1.30 1.40 -1.01
N GLY A 90 -2.47 0.79 -0.94
CA GLY A 90 -3.28 0.50 -2.13
C GLY A 90 -4.30 1.61 -2.37
N ILE A 91 -4.71 1.81 -3.62
CA ILE A 91 -5.80 2.71 -3.99
C ILE A 91 -6.97 1.94 -4.60
N GLY A 92 -8.13 2.59 -4.71
CA GLY A 92 -9.30 2.00 -5.34
C GLY A 92 -9.07 1.56 -6.79
N GLN A 93 -9.86 0.59 -7.24
CA GLN A 93 -9.83 0.10 -8.62
C GLN A 93 -10.18 1.22 -9.64
N LEU A 94 -9.78 1.01 -10.90
CA LEU A 94 -10.13 1.88 -12.03
C LEU A 94 -11.65 2.16 -12.03
N GLY A 95 -12.04 3.45 -12.03
CA GLY A 95 -13.44 3.89 -11.92
C GLY A 95 -13.93 4.21 -10.50
N ALA A 96 -13.10 4.00 -9.47
CA ALA A 96 -13.33 4.45 -8.09
C ALA A 96 -12.08 5.22 -7.59
N ALA A 97 -11.69 6.26 -8.33
CA ALA A 97 -10.48 7.02 -8.05
C ALA A 97 -10.54 7.72 -6.69
N THR A 98 -9.45 7.63 -5.93
CA THR A 98 -9.25 8.45 -4.74
C THR A 98 -9.01 9.91 -5.18
N PRO A 99 -9.87 10.87 -4.81
CA PRO A 99 -9.70 12.25 -5.23
C PRO A 99 -8.52 12.93 -4.51
N ASN A 100 -7.92 13.92 -5.17
CA ASN A 100 -6.96 14.81 -4.52
C ASN A 100 -7.72 15.82 -3.65
N MET A 101 -7.48 15.81 -2.34
CA MET A 101 -8.16 16.71 -1.40
C MET A 101 -7.35 16.93 -0.12
N VAL A 102 -7.69 17.99 0.61
CA VAL A 102 -7.28 18.19 2.01
C VAL A 102 -8.44 17.76 2.91
N THR A 103 -8.18 16.89 3.87
CA THR A 103 -9.18 16.37 4.82
C THR A 103 -8.55 16.02 6.16
N SER A 104 -9.35 15.61 7.13
CA SER A 104 -8.91 15.23 8.47
C SER A 104 -9.47 13.87 8.88
N ILE A 105 -8.72 13.18 9.75
CA ILE A 105 -9.21 11.95 10.39
C ILE A 105 -10.27 12.35 11.41
N SER A 106 -11.53 12.00 11.15
CA SER A 106 -12.65 12.22 12.08
C SER A 106 -12.78 11.13 13.14
N GLN A 107 -12.48 9.88 12.76
CA GLN A 107 -12.64 8.72 13.63
C GLN A 107 -11.69 7.59 13.22
N LYS A 108 -11.25 6.79 14.21
CA LYS A 108 -10.57 5.51 14.01
C LYS A 108 -11.41 4.43 14.69
N ILE A 109 -11.88 3.45 13.92
CA ILE A 109 -12.67 2.33 14.42
C ILE A 109 -11.80 1.07 14.39
N PRO A 110 -11.44 0.48 15.55
CA PRO A 110 -10.82 -0.83 15.59
C PRO A 110 -11.78 -1.88 15.01
N ASN A 111 -11.30 -2.74 14.11
CA ASN A 111 -12.09 -3.83 13.50
C ASN A 111 -13.42 -3.34 12.90
N PRO A 112 -13.40 -2.50 11.85
CA PRO A 112 -14.62 -1.95 11.27
C PRO A 112 -15.43 -3.02 10.53
N THR A 113 -16.76 -2.88 10.52
CA THR A 113 -17.64 -3.61 9.60
C THR A 113 -17.60 -2.95 8.21
N TRP A 114 -17.77 -3.74 7.14
CA TRP A 114 -17.93 -3.18 5.80
C TRP A 114 -19.40 -3.14 5.38
N THR A 115 -19.90 -1.94 5.10
CA THR A 115 -21.26 -1.72 4.60
C THR A 115 -21.19 -1.27 3.15
N PRO A 116 -21.37 -2.18 2.16
CA PRO A 116 -21.35 -1.79 0.76
C PRO A 116 -22.44 -0.76 0.45
N THR A 117 -22.15 0.23 -0.37
CA THR A 117 -23.16 1.22 -0.79
C THR A 117 -24.21 0.58 -1.70
N VAL A 118 -25.36 1.24 -1.86
CA VAL A 118 -26.41 0.79 -2.78
C VAL A 118 -25.87 0.58 -4.20
N ASN A 119 -25.00 1.48 -4.67
CA ASN A 119 -24.39 1.38 -6.00
C ASN A 119 -23.44 0.18 -6.12
N ILE A 120 -22.63 -0.09 -5.08
CA ILE A 120 -21.78 -1.29 -5.03
C ILE A 120 -22.64 -2.55 -5.11
N ARG A 121 -23.70 -2.66 -4.29
CA ARG A 121 -24.62 -3.83 -4.33
C ARG A 121 -25.26 -4.01 -5.70
N LYS A 122 -25.74 -2.93 -6.33
CA LYS A 122 -26.30 -2.97 -7.69
C LYS A 122 -25.28 -3.43 -8.74
N ARG A 123 -24.02 -3.02 -8.63
CA ARG A 123 -22.95 -3.44 -9.55
C ARG A 123 -22.71 -4.94 -9.45
N TYR A 124 -22.48 -5.45 -8.23
CA TYR A 124 -22.23 -6.88 -8.01
C TYR A 124 -23.45 -7.74 -8.38
N ALA A 125 -24.68 -7.26 -8.15
CA ALA A 125 -25.89 -7.97 -8.56
C ALA A 125 -25.99 -8.17 -10.09
N LYS A 126 -25.43 -7.26 -10.90
CA LYS A 126 -25.35 -7.43 -12.37
C LYS A 126 -24.39 -8.55 -12.79
N GLU A 127 -23.42 -8.86 -11.93
CA GLU A 127 -22.45 -9.95 -12.11
C GLU A 127 -22.96 -11.26 -11.48
N GLY A 128 -24.21 -11.30 -10.99
CA GLY A 128 -24.80 -12.46 -10.33
C GLY A 128 -24.39 -12.64 -8.86
N ILE A 129 -23.65 -11.68 -8.29
CA ILE A 129 -23.16 -11.75 -6.91
C ILE A 129 -24.08 -10.94 -5.99
N THR A 130 -24.68 -11.62 -5.01
CA THR A 130 -25.48 -10.97 -3.97
C THR A 130 -24.60 -10.62 -2.78
N LEU A 131 -24.33 -9.33 -2.58
CA LEU A 131 -23.58 -8.85 -1.42
C LEU A 131 -24.49 -8.71 -0.18
N PRO A 132 -24.00 -9.07 1.02
CA PRO A 132 -24.74 -8.83 2.26
C PRO A 132 -24.90 -7.32 2.53
N ALA A 133 -25.88 -6.97 3.37
CA ALA A 133 -26.08 -5.59 3.79
C ALA A 133 -24.90 -5.06 4.62
N MET A 134 -24.24 -5.94 5.37
CA MET A 134 -23.08 -5.66 6.21
C MET A 134 -22.20 -6.91 6.26
N VAL A 135 -20.89 -6.72 6.12
CA VAL A 135 -19.87 -7.74 6.39
C VAL A 135 -19.28 -7.44 7.76
N PRO A 136 -19.33 -8.39 8.72
CA PRO A 136 -18.78 -8.19 10.05
C PRO A 136 -17.24 -8.09 9.99
N ALA A 137 -16.64 -7.60 11.06
CA ALA A 137 -15.18 -7.60 11.15
C ALA A 137 -14.66 -9.03 11.37
N GLY A 138 -13.55 -9.36 10.71
CA GLY A 138 -12.90 -10.67 10.80
C GLY A 138 -12.29 -11.11 9.47
N PRO A 139 -11.57 -12.24 9.44
CA PRO A 139 -11.21 -12.89 8.19
C PRO A 139 -12.50 -13.30 7.47
N GLY A 140 -12.67 -12.80 6.25
CA GLY A 140 -13.83 -13.05 5.40
C GLY A 140 -13.83 -14.40 4.73
#